data_AF-A0A354S8T5-F1
#
_entry.id   AF-A0A354S8T5-F1
#
_cell.length_a   1.000
_cell.length_b   1.000
_cell.length_c   1.000
_cell.angle_alpha   90.00
_cell.angle_beta   90.00
_cell.angle_gamma   90.00
#
_symmetry.space_group_name_H-M   'P 1'
#
loop_
_entity.id
_entity.type
_entity.pdbx_description
1 polymer ?
#
loop_
_entity_poly.entity_id
_entity_poly.type
_entity_poly.pdbx_seq_one_letter_code
_entity_poly.pdbx_strand_id
1 'polypeptide(L)'
;MYGQLDTAFYLPPIPEWLDQNQEITLSTPFPDAEVVVFNSDSTYFQTVNLLQGVPQTLTLSSQITNLWSTYGAISLPKAHQPMNRTALFVRSNRDIMVTQRVNHVFNQDLVTGKGTRALGTAFLAGNQTKIVAANPAPEAAMGFISVVATEPNTTVVITLPPGILNTAGANQMTFSLQAWQSYTTTIAENFQFAGASIVADKPIAVTTGGNHYKQNSGAPSQDGGFDQLVPEDLLGSEYMIARGIAPTGLDYLVVIPTVDSTEIKINGVVQGYWNRASPATITFAGNQANVGDLAQLEASAPVYCFHITTGSNQFQPELGMSLVPPIGCTGSRAVYA
;
A
#
# COMPACT_ATOMS: atom_id res chain seq x y z
N MET A 1 9.68 -1.61 -21.15
CA MET A 1 8.48 -1.75 -20.30
C MET A 1 8.46 -0.53 -19.42
N TYR A 2 7.59 0.44 -19.69
CA TYR A 2 7.54 1.68 -18.91
C TYR A 2 6.79 1.38 -17.61
N GLY A 3 7.35 1.80 -16.47
CA GLY A 3 6.70 1.68 -15.15
C GLY A 3 5.44 2.54 -15.06
N GLN A 4 4.83 2.62 -13.88
CA GLN A 4 3.72 3.53 -13.65
C GLN A 4 4.21 4.98 -13.71
N LEU A 5 3.96 5.64 -14.85
CA LEU A 5 4.33 7.02 -15.10
C LEU A 5 3.11 7.94 -14.98
N ASP A 6 3.31 9.11 -14.40
CA ASP A 6 2.30 10.17 -14.34
C ASP A 6 2.98 11.52 -14.11
N THR A 7 2.19 12.60 -14.18
CA THR A 7 2.60 13.97 -13.86
C THR A 7 2.17 14.41 -12.46
N ALA A 8 1.25 13.67 -11.80
CA ALA A 8 0.73 14.03 -10.49
C ALA A 8 0.60 12.81 -9.57
N PHE A 9 1.21 12.88 -8.37
CA PHE A 9 1.16 11.82 -7.37
C PHE A 9 0.61 12.34 -6.04
N TYR A 10 -0.03 11.42 -5.31
CA TYR A 10 -0.71 11.66 -4.03
C TYR A 10 -0.30 10.54 -3.09
N LEU A 11 0.48 10.84 -2.06
CA LEU A 11 1.07 9.85 -1.17
C LEU A 11 0.47 10.02 0.24
N PRO A 12 -0.56 9.23 0.60
CA PRO A 12 -1.04 9.16 1.97
C PRO A 12 0.09 8.78 2.94
N PRO A 13 0.07 9.29 4.18
CA PRO A 13 1.16 9.06 5.13
C PRO A 13 1.27 7.59 5.53
N ILE A 14 2.49 7.11 5.74
CA ILE A 14 2.76 5.77 6.27
C ILE A 14 2.95 5.88 7.79
N PRO A 15 2.25 5.07 8.62
CA PRO A 15 2.43 5.13 10.06
C PRO A 15 3.82 4.65 10.46
N GLU A 16 4.39 5.36 11.43
CA GLU A 16 5.72 5.10 11.96
C GLU A 16 5.78 5.15 13.49
N TRP A 17 6.89 4.67 14.03
CA TRP A 17 7.09 4.35 15.45
C TRP A 17 8.16 5.20 16.12
N LEU A 18 9.25 5.47 15.39
CA LEU A 18 10.53 5.87 15.96
C LEU A 18 11.41 6.51 14.87
N ASP A 19 11.05 7.72 14.46
CA ASP A 19 11.87 8.56 13.58
C ASP A 19 12.37 7.83 12.32
N GLN A 20 11.50 7.02 11.74
CA GLN A 20 11.75 6.34 10.48
C GLN A 20 11.84 7.38 9.37
N ASN A 21 13.02 7.43 8.76
CA ASN A 21 13.26 8.31 7.64
C ASN A 21 12.36 7.91 6.48
N GLN A 22 11.80 8.90 5.78
CA GLN A 22 11.13 8.68 4.51
C GLN A 22 12.06 9.09 3.37
N GLU A 23 12.07 8.32 2.29
CA GLU A 23 12.81 8.64 1.08
C GLU A 23 11.84 8.71 -0.10
N ILE A 24 11.86 9.82 -0.83
CA ILE A 24 11.14 9.96 -2.09
C ILE A 24 12.14 9.85 -3.23
N THR A 25 12.07 8.75 -3.98
CA THR A 25 12.87 8.58 -5.19
C THR A 25 12.04 8.92 -6.42
N LEU A 26 12.63 9.75 -7.27
CA LEU A 26 12.03 10.30 -8.48
C LEU A 26 12.90 9.90 -9.67
N SER A 27 12.28 9.47 -10.76
CA SER A 27 13.00 9.19 -12.00
C SER A 27 12.15 9.49 -13.22
N THR A 28 12.79 9.75 -14.36
CA THR A 28 12.10 10.02 -15.62
C THR A 28 12.73 9.22 -16.76
N PRO A 29 11.93 8.65 -17.69
CA PRO A 29 12.44 8.11 -18.94
C PRO A 29 12.60 9.17 -20.03
N PHE A 30 12.24 10.42 -19.78
CA PHE A 30 12.36 11.55 -20.71
C PHE A 30 13.69 12.30 -20.53
N PRO A 31 14.15 13.09 -21.53
CA PRO A 31 15.42 13.83 -21.44
C PRO A 31 15.55 14.69 -20.19
N ASP A 32 14.45 15.36 -19.81
CA ASP A 32 14.32 16.21 -18.64
C ASP A 32 12.92 16.11 -18.02
N ALA A 33 12.84 16.47 -16.74
CA ALA A 33 11.58 16.77 -16.05
C ALA A 33 11.83 17.77 -14.92
N GLU A 34 10.99 18.79 -14.82
CA GLU A 34 10.91 19.65 -13.64
C GLU A 34 9.84 19.07 -12.70
N VAL A 35 10.21 18.88 -11.45
CA VAL A 35 9.37 18.23 -10.44
C VAL A 35 9.29 19.11 -9.21
N VAL A 36 8.10 19.24 -8.65
CA VAL A 36 7.85 19.85 -7.35
C VAL A 36 7.30 18.80 -6.40
N VAL A 37 7.94 18.66 -5.24
CA VAL A 37 7.46 17.84 -4.12
C VAL A 37 7.05 18.76 -2.98
N PHE A 38 5.83 18.60 -2.48
CA PHE A 38 5.27 19.50 -1.47
C PHE A 38 4.28 18.80 -0.53
N ASN A 39 3.97 19.44 0.60
CA ASN A 39 2.94 19.00 1.55
C ASN A 39 1.73 19.96 1.54
N SER A 40 0.73 19.69 2.37
CA SER A 40 -0.58 20.38 2.32
C SER A 40 -0.55 21.90 2.56
N ASP A 41 0.46 22.43 3.25
CA ASP A 41 0.58 23.86 3.60
C ASP A 41 1.87 24.50 3.07
N SER A 42 2.60 23.78 2.22
CA SER A 42 3.89 24.19 1.64
C SER A 42 5.02 24.43 2.65
N THR A 43 4.90 24.00 3.92
CA THR A 43 6.06 24.02 4.85
C THR A 43 7.15 23.03 4.42
N TYR A 44 6.80 22.07 3.56
CA TYR A 44 7.73 21.34 2.73
C TYR A 44 7.45 21.67 1.27
N PHE A 45 8.47 22.16 0.57
CA PHE A 45 8.42 22.45 -0.86
C PHE A 45 9.83 22.31 -1.43
N GLN A 46 10.02 21.43 -2.40
CA GLN A 46 11.30 21.19 -3.07
C GLN A 46 11.10 21.11 -4.57
N THR A 47 11.99 21.77 -5.32
CA THR A 47 12.07 21.64 -6.78
C THR A 47 13.24 20.74 -7.12
N VAL A 48 13.00 19.76 -8.00
CA VAL A 48 13.99 18.80 -8.48
C VAL A 48 13.99 18.80 -10.00
N ASN A 49 15.17 18.92 -10.59
CA ASN A 49 15.36 18.72 -12.03
C ASN A 49 15.87 17.28 -12.25
N LEU A 50 15.12 16.48 -12.99
CA LEU A 50 15.50 15.11 -13.33
C LEU A 50 16.13 15.06 -14.72
N LEU A 51 17.08 14.14 -14.87
CA LEU A 51 17.65 13.75 -16.16
C LEU A 51 17.25 12.31 -16.47
N GLN A 52 17.18 11.99 -17.76
CA GLN A 52 16.84 10.64 -18.22
C GLN A 52 17.72 9.57 -17.55
N GLY A 53 17.08 8.58 -16.91
CA GLY A 53 17.78 7.44 -16.33
C GLY A 53 18.68 7.75 -15.12
N VAL A 54 18.60 8.97 -14.56
CA VAL A 54 19.33 9.37 -13.34
C VAL A 54 18.32 9.65 -12.23
N PRO A 55 18.00 8.65 -11.38
CA PRO A 55 17.11 8.86 -10.24
C PRO A 55 17.66 9.91 -9.27
N GLN A 56 16.77 10.66 -8.63
CA GLN A 56 17.07 11.56 -7.53
C GLN A 56 16.29 11.14 -6.29
N THR A 57 16.90 11.20 -5.12
CA THR A 57 16.25 10.84 -3.84
C THR A 57 16.23 12.04 -2.91
N LEU A 58 15.04 12.36 -2.39
CA LEU A 58 14.85 13.33 -1.32
C LEU A 58 14.70 12.56 -0.01
N THR A 59 15.56 12.87 0.97
CA THR A 59 15.48 12.26 2.31
C THR A 59 14.75 13.17 3.29
N LEU A 60 13.77 12.62 4.00
CA LEU A 60 12.95 13.27 5.01
C LEU A 60 13.28 12.63 6.36
N SER A 61 14.26 13.20 7.07
CA SER A 61 14.80 12.64 8.32
C SER A 61 14.61 13.52 9.54
N SER A 62 14.05 14.72 9.38
CA SER A 62 13.84 15.65 10.48
C SER A 62 12.44 15.46 11.08
N GLN A 63 12.37 15.30 12.40
CA GLN A 63 11.10 15.40 13.12
C GLN A 63 10.48 16.78 12.89
N ILE A 64 9.20 16.80 12.55
CA ILE A 64 8.43 18.02 12.35
C ILE A 64 7.61 18.32 13.60
N THR A 65 7.76 19.54 14.12
CA THR A 65 7.03 20.02 15.28
C THR A 65 5.52 19.82 15.11
N ASN A 66 4.89 19.26 16.15
CA ASN A 66 3.47 18.88 16.23
C ASN A 66 3.02 17.70 15.35
N LEU A 67 3.87 17.18 14.45
CA LEU A 67 3.64 15.88 13.78
C LEU A 67 4.23 14.73 14.59
N TRP A 68 5.30 15.00 15.34
CA TRP A 68 6.09 13.98 16.07
C TRP A 68 6.57 12.86 15.14
N SER A 69 6.86 13.25 13.90
CA SER A 69 7.11 12.38 12.76
C SER A 69 7.74 13.21 11.64
N THR A 70 8.30 12.56 10.62
CA THR A 70 8.78 13.20 9.39
C THR A 70 7.61 13.56 8.44
N TYR A 71 7.87 14.34 7.39
CA TYR A 71 6.88 14.48 6.31
C TYR A 71 6.73 13.15 5.56
N GLY A 72 5.53 12.86 5.03
CA GLY A 72 5.24 11.57 4.38
C GLY A 72 4.92 10.44 5.36
N ALA A 73 5.09 10.66 6.65
CA ALA A 73 4.78 9.71 7.70
C ALA A 73 3.78 10.29 8.72
N ILE A 74 3.31 9.42 9.61
CA ILE A 74 2.46 9.81 10.73
C ILE A 74 2.82 9.01 11.99
N SER A 75 2.98 9.72 13.11
CA SER A 75 3.17 9.06 14.40
C SER A 75 1.88 8.44 14.91
N LEU A 76 1.98 7.29 15.57
CA LEU A 76 0.83 6.51 16.05
C LEU A 76 -0.12 7.31 16.96
N PRO A 77 0.36 8.15 17.90
CA PRO A 77 -0.52 8.95 18.74
C PRO A 77 -1.30 10.02 17.97
N LYS A 78 -0.92 10.29 16.71
CA LYS A 78 -1.59 11.25 15.83
C LYS A 78 -2.58 10.60 14.86
N ALA A 79 -2.68 9.28 14.83
CA ALA A 79 -3.69 8.56 14.05
C ALA A 79 -5.13 8.90 14.51
N HIS A 80 -6.11 8.46 13.73
CA HIS A 80 -7.55 8.58 13.98
C HIS A 80 -8.11 10.01 14.00
N GLN A 81 -7.40 10.96 13.40
CA GLN A 81 -7.86 12.34 13.22
C GLN A 81 -7.37 12.93 11.89
N PRO A 82 -8.05 13.95 11.33
CA PRO A 82 -7.55 14.69 10.18
C PRO A 82 -6.20 15.35 10.46
N MET A 83 -5.26 15.20 9.53
CA MET A 83 -3.90 15.69 9.64
C MET A 83 -3.51 16.53 8.42
N ASN A 84 -2.92 17.70 8.68
CA ASN A 84 -2.15 18.46 7.71
C ASN A 84 -0.69 17.99 7.71
N ARG A 85 0.02 18.22 6.61
CA ARG A 85 1.47 18.06 6.43
C ARG A 85 2.00 16.62 6.40
N THR A 86 1.22 15.64 6.81
CA THR A 86 1.63 14.22 6.86
C THR A 86 1.66 13.58 5.47
N ALA A 87 0.74 13.94 4.57
CA ALA A 87 0.77 13.49 3.17
C ALA A 87 1.77 14.29 2.31
N LEU A 88 2.28 13.64 1.27
CA LEU A 88 3.16 14.25 0.26
C LEU A 88 2.51 14.24 -1.12
N PHE A 89 2.83 15.25 -1.91
CA PHE A 89 2.35 15.43 -3.26
C PHE A 89 3.50 15.71 -4.19
N VAL A 90 3.41 15.16 -5.41
CA VAL A 90 4.38 15.40 -6.47
C VAL A 90 3.66 15.94 -7.68
N ARG A 91 4.22 16.97 -8.31
CA ARG A 91 3.77 17.50 -9.60
C ARG A 91 4.97 17.59 -10.53
N SER A 92 4.78 17.24 -11.79
CA SER A 92 5.81 17.36 -12.80
C SER A 92 5.24 17.86 -14.12
N ASN A 93 6.07 18.55 -14.89
CA ASN A 93 5.75 18.93 -16.27
C ASN A 93 5.91 17.77 -17.28
N ARG A 94 6.37 16.60 -16.83
CA ARG A 94 6.61 15.39 -17.62
C ARG A 94 6.18 14.15 -16.84
N ASP A 95 6.01 13.06 -17.56
CA ASP A 95 5.73 11.75 -16.97
C ASP A 95 6.97 11.25 -16.20
N ILE A 96 6.81 10.97 -14.91
CA ILE A 96 7.85 10.49 -14.01
C ILE A 96 7.38 9.26 -13.25
N MET A 97 8.31 8.53 -12.63
CA MET A 97 8.03 7.51 -11.63
C MET A 97 8.39 8.05 -10.25
N VAL A 98 7.55 7.74 -9.25
CA VAL A 98 7.74 8.13 -7.85
C VAL A 98 7.63 6.90 -6.97
N THR A 99 8.59 6.72 -6.06
CA THR A 99 8.49 5.75 -4.96
C THR A 99 8.70 6.46 -3.63
N GLN A 100 7.94 6.06 -2.60
CA GLN A 100 8.22 6.43 -1.22
C GLN A 100 8.69 5.20 -0.46
N ARG A 101 9.80 5.32 0.25
CA ARG A 101 10.38 4.24 1.05
C ARG A 101 10.45 4.65 2.52
N VAL A 102 10.10 3.73 3.39
CA VAL A 102 10.44 3.78 4.82
C VAL A 102 11.86 3.25 4.96
N ASN A 103 12.80 4.08 5.42
CA ASN A 103 14.20 3.71 5.62
C ASN A 103 14.54 3.70 7.11
N HIS A 104 14.59 2.49 7.68
CA HIS A 104 14.99 2.26 9.07
C HIS A 104 15.89 1.03 9.18
N VAL A 105 16.63 0.90 10.28
CA VAL A 105 17.56 -0.23 10.50
C VAL A 105 16.83 -1.57 10.74
N PHE A 106 15.60 -1.54 11.23
CA PHE A 106 14.85 -2.75 11.62
C PHE A 106 13.80 -3.22 10.63
N ASN A 107 13.33 -2.35 9.73
CA ASN A 107 12.27 -2.67 8.78
C ASN A 107 12.31 -1.63 7.65
N GLN A 108 12.10 -2.07 6.42
CA GLN A 108 12.14 -1.20 5.25
C GLN A 108 11.17 -1.72 4.21
N ASP A 109 10.30 -0.86 3.73
CA ASP A 109 9.40 -1.20 2.65
C ASP A 109 9.14 0.04 1.79
N LEU A 110 8.67 -0.17 0.57
CA LEU A 110 8.49 0.86 -0.43
C LEU A 110 7.11 0.78 -1.05
N VAL A 111 6.50 1.94 -1.27
CA VAL A 111 5.31 2.10 -2.08
C VAL A 111 5.68 2.73 -3.41
N THR A 112 5.18 2.14 -4.50
CA THR A 112 5.24 2.78 -5.82
C THR A 112 4.01 3.67 -5.99
N GLY A 113 4.24 4.96 -6.19
CA GLY A 113 3.19 5.93 -6.44
C GLY A 113 2.44 5.57 -7.73
N LYS A 114 1.11 5.54 -7.64
CA LYS A 114 0.21 5.15 -8.73
C LYS A 114 -0.36 6.34 -9.52
N GLY A 115 0.12 7.55 -9.20
CA GLY A 115 -0.23 8.78 -9.90
C GLY A 115 -1.71 9.14 -9.73
N THR A 116 -2.29 9.71 -10.78
CA THR A 116 -3.72 10.02 -10.90
C THR A 116 -4.59 8.77 -10.92
N ARG A 117 -4.05 7.61 -11.32
CA ARG A 117 -4.77 6.33 -11.27
C ARG A 117 -4.99 5.81 -9.84
N ALA A 118 -4.34 6.41 -8.83
CA ALA A 118 -4.61 6.12 -7.43
C ALA A 118 -5.91 6.76 -6.91
N LEU A 119 -6.46 7.75 -7.65
CA LEU A 119 -7.61 8.53 -7.22
C LEU A 119 -8.93 7.85 -7.56
N GLY A 120 -9.83 7.78 -6.58
CA GLY A 120 -11.20 7.33 -6.77
C GLY A 120 -12.03 7.45 -5.50
N THR A 121 -13.22 6.84 -5.50
CA THR A 121 -14.23 7.00 -4.44
C THR A 121 -14.61 5.71 -3.73
N ALA A 122 -14.16 4.56 -4.22
CA ALA A 122 -14.44 3.25 -3.62
C ALA A 122 -13.18 2.36 -3.67
N PHE A 123 -12.81 1.80 -2.53
CA PHE A 123 -11.65 0.94 -2.39
C PHE A 123 -11.94 -0.20 -1.41
N LEU A 124 -11.22 -1.31 -1.58
CA LEU A 124 -11.10 -2.36 -0.56
C LEU A 124 -9.66 -2.43 -0.07
N ALA A 125 -9.48 -2.27 1.23
CA ALA A 125 -8.19 -2.35 1.88
C ALA A 125 -7.98 -3.72 2.54
N GLY A 126 -6.73 -4.13 2.57
CA GLY A 126 -6.30 -5.35 3.21
C GLY A 126 -4.81 -5.34 3.48
N ASN A 127 -4.36 -6.45 4.02
CA ASN A 127 -3.05 -6.57 4.62
C ASN A 127 -2.60 -8.03 4.58
N GLN A 128 -1.38 -8.29 5.03
CA GLN A 128 -0.85 -9.64 5.24
C GLN A 128 -1.76 -10.41 6.23
N THR A 129 -2.14 -11.64 5.90
CA THR A 129 -3.11 -12.45 6.69
C THR A 129 -2.48 -13.61 7.44
N LYS A 130 -1.16 -13.82 7.36
CA LYS A 130 -0.46 -14.86 8.14
C LYS A 130 0.33 -14.28 9.30
N ILE A 131 -0.24 -13.28 9.96
CA ILE A 131 0.39 -12.60 11.10
C ILE A 131 0.35 -13.53 12.32
N VAL A 132 1.50 -13.71 12.96
CA VAL A 132 1.65 -14.45 14.21
C VAL A 132 1.90 -13.44 15.31
N ALA A 133 1.08 -13.47 16.37
CA ALA A 133 1.31 -12.63 17.54
C ALA A 133 2.72 -12.90 18.11
N ALA A 134 3.58 -11.89 18.08
CA ALA A 134 4.87 -11.93 18.74
C ALA A 134 4.72 -11.50 20.21
N ASN A 135 5.66 -11.88 21.08
CA ASN A 135 5.85 -11.05 22.28
C ASN A 135 6.17 -9.63 21.80
N PRO A 136 5.63 -8.58 22.44
CA PRO A 136 5.82 -7.22 21.98
C PRO A 136 7.32 -6.96 21.86
N ALA A 137 7.78 -6.78 20.63
CA ALA A 137 8.97 -6.00 20.41
C ALA A 137 8.70 -4.60 21.01
N PRO A 138 9.73 -3.83 21.40
CA PRO A 138 9.51 -2.43 21.78
C PRO A 138 8.75 -1.63 20.69
N GLU A 139 8.75 -2.12 19.45
CA GLU A 139 8.01 -1.64 18.29
C GLU A 139 6.70 -2.43 18.08
N ALA A 140 5.56 -1.74 17.93
CA ALA A 140 4.24 -2.34 18.11
C ALA A 140 3.51 -2.79 16.83
N ALA A 141 3.98 -3.78 16.07
CA ALA A 141 3.38 -4.31 14.82
C ALA A 141 1.90 -3.91 14.53
N MET A 142 1.61 -3.33 13.36
CA MET A 142 0.27 -2.81 13.09
C MET A 142 -0.13 -2.77 11.64
N GLY A 143 -1.44 -2.88 11.46
CA GLY A 143 -2.11 -2.66 10.19
C GLY A 143 -2.54 -1.21 10.07
N PHE A 144 -2.73 -0.73 8.86
CA PHE A 144 -3.24 0.62 8.66
C PHE A 144 -4.00 0.80 7.35
N ILE A 145 -4.80 1.86 7.36
CA ILE A 145 -5.41 2.46 6.18
C ILE A 145 -5.17 3.96 6.29
N SER A 146 -4.45 4.52 5.32
CA SER A 146 -4.18 5.94 5.20
C SER A 146 -4.85 6.48 3.95
N VAL A 147 -5.56 7.59 4.09
CA VAL A 147 -6.24 8.27 2.98
C VAL A 147 -5.79 9.72 2.88
N VAL A 148 -5.82 10.29 1.67
CA VAL A 148 -5.63 11.73 1.45
C VAL A 148 -6.68 12.26 0.49
N ALA A 149 -7.27 13.42 0.83
CA ALA A 149 -8.27 14.07 0.00
C ALA A 149 -7.64 15.06 -0.98
N THR A 150 -8.20 15.13 -2.19
CA THR A 150 -7.78 16.11 -3.22
C THR A 150 -8.66 17.35 -3.27
N GLU A 151 -9.85 17.28 -2.67
CA GLU A 151 -10.86 18.33 -2.66
C GLU A 151 -11.32 18.66 -1.24
N PRO A 152 -11.77 19.90 -0.98
CA PRO A 152 -12.28 20.29 0.34
C PRO A 152 -13.64 19.66 0.63
N ASN A 153 -13.96 19.53 1.92
CA ASN A 153 -15.20 18.93 2.40
C ASN A 153 -15.47 17.55 1.75
N THR A 154 -14.46 16.70 1.73
CA THR A 154 -14.56 15.30 1.27
C THR A 154 -14.96 14.43 2.45
N THR A 155 -16.12 13.78 2.37
CA THR A 155 -16.59 12.83 3.38
C THR A 155 -16.06 11.44 3.06
N VAL A 156 -15.41 10.79 4.03
CA VAL A 156 -14.88 9.43 3.89
C VAL A 156 -15.47 8.54 4.97
N VAL A 157 -15.86 7.33 4.59
CA VAL A 157 -16.32 6.26 5.48
C VAL A 157 -15.39 5.06 5.30
N ILE A 158 -14.72 4.67 6.39
CA ILE A 158 -13.95 3.42 6.47
C ILE A 158 -14.75 2.43 7.32
N THR A 159 -15.05 1.24 6.79
CA THR A 159 -15.71 0.16 7.52
C THR A 159 -14.80 -1.06 7.52
N LEU A 160 -14.33 -1.47 8.71
CA LEU A 160 -13.49 -2.65 8.88
C LEU A 160 -14.34 -3.94 8.80
N PRO A 161 -13.73 -5.10 8.48
CA PRO A 161 -14.44 -6.37 8.47
C PRO A 161 -15.11 -6.69 9.83
N PRO A 162 -16.18 -7.51 9.84
CA PRO A 162 -16.85 -7.89 11.08
C PRO A 162 -15.89 -8.45 12.13
N GLY A 163 -16.01 -7.99 13.38
CA GLY A 163 -15.16 -8.41 14.50
C GLY A 163 -13.79 -7.73 14.56
N ILE A 164 -13.44 -6.89 13.58
CA ILE A 164 -12.20 -6.10 13.57
C ILE A 164 -12.49 -4.68 14.06
N LEU A 165 -11.65 -4.20 14.98
CA LEU A 165 -11.68 -2.82 15.47
C LEU A 165 -10.35 -2.15 15.17
N ASN A 166 -10.39 -0.84 14.93
CA ASN A 166 -9.18 -0.04 14.95
C ASN A 166 -8.66 0.11 16.40
N THR A 167 -7.47 0.67 16.56
CA THR A 167 -6.85 0.87 17.89
C THR A 167 -7.58 1.93 18.74
N ALA A 168 -8.55 2.66 18.19
CA ALA A 168 -9.47 3.53 18.91
C ALA A 168 -10.80 2.83 19.30
N GLY A 169 -10.94 1.53 19.02
CA GLY A 169 -12.12 0.73 19.37
C GLY A 169 -13.31 0.87 18.41
N ALA A 170 -13.12 1.46 17.23
CA ALA A 170 -14.17 1.65 16.23
C ALA A 170 -14.08 0.62 15.08
N ASN A 171 -15.21 0.06 14.67
CA ASN A 171 -15.32 -0.74 13.45
C ASN A 171 -15.59 0.13 12.20
N GLN A 172 -16.32 1.23 12.37
CA GLN A 172 -16.62 2.19 11.31
C GLN A 172 -16.15 3.59 11.72
N MET A 173 -15.46 4.28 10.82
CA MET A 173 -14.98 5.65 10.98
C MET A 173 -15.63 6.50 9.89
N THR A 174 -16.23 7.62 10.27
CA THR A 174 -16.73 8.64 9.33
C THR A 174 -16.08 9.97 9.68
N PHE A 175 -15.47 10.63 8.70
CA PHE A 175 -14.77 11.89 8.90
C PHE A 175 -14.80 12.74 7.63
N SER A 176 -14.59 14.05 7.80
CA SER A 176 -14.47 15.00 6.68
C SER A 176 -13.03 15.49 6.58
N LEU A 177 -12.51 15.57 5.36
CA LEU A 177 -11.19 16.11 5.05
C LEU A 177 -11.30 17.38 4.23
N GLN A 178 -10.45 18.36 4.52
CA GLN A 178 -10.17 19.45 3.60
C GLN A 178 -9.20 18.99 2.51
N ALA A 179 -9.06 19.76 1.44
CA ALA A 179 -8.11 19.45 0.38
C ALA A 179 -6.71 19.30 0.98
N TRP A 180 -6.00 18.25 0.54
CA TRP A 180 -4.64 17.91 0.97
C TRP A 180 -4.51 17.42 2.42
N GLN A 181 -5.61 17.32 3.16
CA GLN A 181 -5.60 16.65 4.45
C GLN A 181 -5.61 15.13 4.28
N SER A 182 -5.03 14.46 5.26
CA SER A 182 -5.01 13.01 5.34
C SER A 182 -5.63 12.50 6.64
N TYR A 183 -5.95 11.22 6.67
CA TYR A 183 -6.41 10.51 7.85
C TYR A 183 -5.82 9.10 7.81
N THR A 184 -5.33 8.63 8.95
CA THR A 184 -4.83 7.26 9.10
C THR A 184 -5.57 6.60 10.24
N THR A 185 -6.13 5.43 9.98
CA THR A 185 -6.57 4.51 11.03
C THR A 185 -5.59 3.37 11.14
N THR A 186 -5.23 3.00 12.37
CA THR A 186 -4.35 1.87 12.68
C THR A 186 -5.15 0.73 13.29
N ILE A 187 -4.73 -0.50 13.00
CA ILE A 187 -5.36 -1.75 13.41
C ILE A 187 -4.31 -2.56 14.16
N ALA A 188 -4.67 -3.11 15.32
CA ALA A 188 -3.74 -3.90 16.14
C ALA A 188 -3.30 -5.19 15.43
N GLU A 189 -2.08 -5.65 15.68
CA GLU A 189 -1.50 -6.84 15.01
C GLU A 189 -2.29 -8.13 15.15
N ASN A 190 -3.04 -8.27 16.25
CA ASN A 190 -3.88 -9.45 16.48
C ASN A 190 -5.06 -9.54 15.49
N PHE A 191 -5.34 -8.48 14.73
CA PHE A 191 -6.33 -8.46 13.68
C PHE A 191 -5.68 -8.65 12.31
N GLN A 192 -5.94 -9.80 11.69
CA GLN A 192 -5.60 -10.09 10.30
C GLN A 192 -6.70 -9.51 9.38
N PHE A 193 -6.66 -8.20 9.14
CA PHE A 193 -7.72 -7.55 8.36
C PHE A 193 -7.47 -7.68 6.85
N ALA A 194 -8.52 -8.07 6.14
CA ALA A 194 -8.64 -7.94 4.70
C ALA A 194 -10.12 -7.69 4.38
N GLY A 195 -10.40 -6.83 3.41
CA GLY A 195 -11.77 -6.51 3.00
C GLY A 195 -12.40 -5.34 3.73
N ALA A 196 -11.59 -4.41 4.26
CA ALA A 196 -12.12 -3.15 4.78
C ALA A 196 -12.64 -2.28 3.63
N SER A 197 -13.87 -1.79 3.71
CA SER A 197 -14.47 -0.93 2.69
C SER A 197 -14.16 0.53 2.96
N ILE A 198 -13.77 1.26 1.93
CA ILE A 198 -13.49 2.70 1.98
C ILE A 198 -14.32 3.37 0.91
N VAL A 199 -15.24 4.25 1.32
CA VAL A 199 -16.13 4.99 0.42
C VAL A 199 -15.99 6.47 0.69
N ALA A 200 -15.88 7.26 -0.38
CA ALA A 200 -15.81 8.71 -0.31
C ALA A 200 -16.80 9.35 -1.30
N ASP A 201 -17.25 10.57 -1.00
CA ASP A 201 -18.08 11.36 -1.89
C ASP A 201 -17.29 12.06 -3.01
N LYS A 202 -15.96 12.18 -2.85
CA LYS A 202 -15.01 12.81 -3.79
C LYS A 202 -13.71 12.01 -3.89
N PRO A 203 -12.89 12.23 -4.94
CA PRO A 203 -11.67 11.47 -5.15
C PRO A 203 -10.64 11.60 -4.01
N ILE A 204 -10.22 10.44 -3.51
CA ILE A 204 -9.14 10.26 -2.53
C ILE A 204 -8.08 9.28 -3.06
N ALA A 205 -6.86 9.35 -2.54
CA ALA A 205 -5.88 8.26 -2.68
C ALA A 205 -5.75 7.48 -1.37
N VAL A 206 -5.46 6.18 -1.48
CA VAL A 206 -5.42 5.26 -0.33
C VAL A 206 -4.13 4.45 -0.33
N THR A 207 -3.49 4.31 0.82
CA THR A 207 -2.39 3.37 1.08
C THR A 207 -2.79 2.46 2.23
N THR A 208 -2.50 1.17 2.11
CA THR A 208 -2.86 0.18 3.14
C THR A 208 -1.82 -0.93 3.23
N GLY A 209 -1.88 -1.67 4.31
CA GLY A 209 -1.01 -2.80 4.62
C GLY A 209 -0.72 -2.79 6.09
N GLY A 210 0.51 -3.14 6.44
CA GLY A 210 1.00 -2.91 7.78
C GLY A 210 2.50 -2.87 7.88
N ASN A 211 2.94 -2.53 9.07
CA ASN A 211 4.31 -2.23 9.37
C ASN A 211 4.77 -3.14 10.51
N HIS A 212 5.98 -3.66 10.38
CA HIS A 212 6.66 -4.48 11.39
C HIS A 212 5.91 -5.77 11.78
N TYR A 213 5.36 -6.50 10.82
CA TYR A 213 4.66 -7.76 11.08
C TYR A 213 5.57 -8.97 11.15
N LYS A 214 5.17 -9.88 12.02
CA LYS A 214 5.74 -11.22 12.15
C LYS A 214 4.84 -12.26 11.49
N GLN A 215 5.39 -13.19 10.72
CA GLN A 215 4.63 -14.30 10.13
C GLN A 215 5.12 -15.71 10.50
N ASN A 216 6.10 -15.83 11.42
CA ASN A 216 6.57 -17.13 11.91
C ASN A 216 6.99 -17.06 13.39
N SER A 217 6.61 -18.06 14.19
CA SER A 217 6.76 -18.10 15.65
C SER A 217 8.18 -18.39 16.19
N GLY A 218 9.26 -18.22 15.43
CA GLY A 218 10.60 -18.63 15.86
C GLY A 218 11.80 -17.74 15.51
N ALA A 219 11.58 -16.57 14.89
CA ALA A 219 12.62 -15.56 14.61
C ALA A 219 12.19 -14.17 15.13
N PRO A 220 13.13 -13.22 15.32
CA PRO A 220 12.78 -11.82 15.57
C PRO A 220 12.32 -11.07 14.30
N SER A 221 12.55 -11.63 13.11
CA SER A 221 12.28 -11.05 11.79
C SER A 221 10.84 -10.53 11.67
N GLN A 222 10.75 -9.23 11.38
CA GLN A 222 9.50 -8.48 11.30
C GLN A 222 9.66 -7.35 10.29
N ASP A 223 8.76 -7.28 9.32
CA ASP A 223 8.87 -6.26 8.26
C ASP A 223 7.53 -5.68 7.85
N GLY A 224 7.58 -4.62 7.07
CA GLY A 224 6.41 -4.02 6.45
C GLY A 224 5.92 -4.80 5.24
N GLY A 225 4.63 -4.62 4.96
CA GLY A 225 4.05 -4.96 3.68
C GLY A 225 2.93 -3.96 3.42
N PHE A 226 3.16 -2.98 2.56
CA PHE A 226 2.14 -1.99 2.19
C PHE A 226 2.24 -1.52 0.74
N ASP A 227 1.11 -1.13 0.17
CA ASP A 227 1.06 -0.55 -1.18
C ASP A 227 -0.06 0.50 -1.27
N GLN A 228 0.06 1.36 -2.27
CA GLN A 228 -1.01 2.27 -2.67
C GLN A 228 -2.09 1.46 -3.41
N LEU A 229 -3.35 1.83 -3.23
CA LEU A 229 -4.45 1.20 -3.94
C LEU A 229 -4.75 1.91 -5.25
N VAL A 230 -5.41 1.18 -6.15
CA VAL A 230 -6.24 1.74 -7.21
C VAL A 230 -7.71 1.58 -6.82
N PRO A 231 -8.63 2.45 -7.27
CA PRO A 231 -10.06 2.30 -7.01
C PRO A 231 -10.67 1.02 -7.60
N GLU A 232 -11.82 0.60 -7.06
CA GLU A 232 -12.49 -0.67 -7.42
C GLU A 232 -12.81 -0.77 -8.94
N ASP A 233 -13.00 0.35 -9.64
CA ASP A 233 -13.31 0.40 -11.07
C ASP A 233 -12.11 0.14 -12.00
N LEU A 234 -10.88 0.15 -11.46
CA LEU A 234 -9.65 -0.20 -12.18
C LEU A 234 -9.19 -1.65 -11.94
N LEU A 235 -9.93 -2.42 -11.14
CA LEU A 235 -9.63 -3.81 -10.88
C LEU A 235 -9.99 -4.71 -12.08
N GLY A 236 -9.31 -5.84 -12.17
CA GLY A 236 -9.62 -6.90 -13.12
C GLY A 236 -10.00 -8.19 -12.41
N SER A 237 -10.21 -9.23 -13.19
CA SER A 237 -10.51 -10.57 -12.70
C SER A 237 -9.43 -11.59 -13.06
N GLU A 238 -8.29 -11.14 -13.59
CA GLU A 238 -7.21 -12.01 -14.07
C GLU A 238 -5.85 -11.39 -13.76
N TYR A 239 -4.95 -12.17 -13.16
CA TYR A 239 -3.66 -11.71 -12.66
C TYR A 239 -2.57 -12.73 -12.94
N MET A 240 -1.37 -12.28 -13.31
CA MET A 240 -0.17 -13.13 -13.35
C MET A 240 0.69 -12.86 -12.12
N ILE A 241 1.01 -13.91 -11.39
CA ILE A 241 1.82 -13.87 -10.17
C ILE A 241 3.17 -14.51 -10.46
N ALA A 242 4.25 -13.74 -10.27
CA ALA A 242 5.60 -14.30 -10.27
C ALA A 242 5.91 -14.88 -8.89
N ARG A 243 6.11 -16.20 -8.82
CA ARG A 243 6.37 -16.93 -7.57
C ARG A 243 7.68 -16.44 -6.93
N GLY A 244 7.66 -16.15 -5.63
CA GLY A 244 8.86 -15.77 -4.87
C GLY A 244 9.66 -16.97 -4.38
N ILE A 245 10.73 -16.71 -3.62
CA ILE A 245 11.65 -17.74 -3.11
C ILE A 245 11.31 -18.21 -1.68
N ALA A 246 10.19 -17.74 -1.13
CA ALA A 246 9.79 -18.06 0.23
C ALA A 246 9.70 -19.60 0.45
N PRO A 247 10.17 -20.10 1.60
CA PRO A 247 9.94 -21.49 1.97
C PRO A 247 8.44 -21.77 2.17
N THR A 248 8.07 -23.05 2.17
CA THR A 248 6.68 -23.52 2.15
C THR A 248 5.77 -22.77 3.11
N GLY A 249 4.73 -22.14 2.54
CA GLY A 249 3.67 -21.49 3.30
C GLY A 249 3.77 -19.96 3.39
N LEU A 250 4.87 -19.35 2.94
CA LEU A 250 5.11 -17.90 3.04
C LEU A 250 5.18 -17.18 1.68
N ASP A 251 4.75 -17.86 0.62
CA ASP A 251 4.45 -17.27 -0.69
C ASP A 251 2.94 -17.44 -0.91
N TYR A 252 2.17 -16.36 -0.82
CA TYR A 252 0.72 -16.46 -0.80
C TYR A 252 0.03 -15.19 -1.30
N LEU A 253 -1.24 -15.35 -1.66
CA LEU A 253 -2.12 -14.27 -2.09
C LEU A 253 -3.15 -13.95 -1.00
N VAL A 254 -3.46 -12.67 -0.87
CA VAL A 254 -4.68 -12.19 -0.22
C VAL A 254 -5.59 -11.63 -1.30
N VAL A 255 -6.73 -12.27 -1.53
CA VAL A 255 -7.63 -11.93 -2.64
C VAL A 255 -8.96 -11.45 -2.08
N ILE A 256 -9.32 -10.21 -2.40
CA ILE A 256 -10.51 -9.54 -1.87
C ILE A 256 -11.53 -9.35 -3.00
N PRO A 257 -12.65 -10.09 -2.98
CA PRO A 257 -13.72 -9.91 -3.95
C PRO A 257 -14.40 -8.54 -3.84
N THR A 258 -14.72 -7.93 -4.99
CA THR A 258 -15.59 -6.73 -5.04
C THR A 258 -17.06 -7.07 -4.77
N VAL A 259 -17.47 -8.30 -5.11
CA VAL A 259 -18.82 -8.84 -4.94
C VAL A 259 -18.77 -10.22 -4.29
N ASP A 260 -19.85 -10.57 -3.58
CA ASP A 260 -19.97 -11.85 -2.89
C ASP A 260 -20.10 -13.03 -3.86
N SER A 261 -19.76 -14.23 -3.36
CA SER A 261 -19.77 -15.49 -4.11
C SER A 261 -18.89 -15.47 -5.36
N THR A 262 -17.78 -14.74 -5.32
CA THR A 262 -16.79 -14.71 -6.40
C THR A 262 -15.99 -16.01 -6.40
N GLU A 263 -16.04 -16.75 -7.52
CA GLU A 263 -15.19 -17.92 -7.75
C GLU A 263 -13.75 -17.48 -7.96
N ILE A 264 -12.79 -18.16 -7.32
CA ILE A 264 -11.36 -17.95 -7.55
C ILE A 264 -10.71 -19.25 -8.01
N LYS A 265 -9.90 -19.17 -9.06
CA LYS A 265 -9.08 -20.24 -9.61
C LYS A 265 -7.61 -19.86 -9.61
N ILE A 266 -6.75 -20.87 -9.49
CA ILE A 266 -5.32 -20.76 -9.75
C ILE A 266 -4.96 -21.77 -10.82
N ASN A 267 -4.38 -21.31 -11.94
CA ASN A 267 -4.02 -22.13 -13.10
C ASN A 267 -5.19 -23.02 -13.56
N GLY A 268 -6.39 -22.44 -13.69
CA GLY A 268 -7.62 -23.15 -14.04
C GLY A 268 -8.24 -24.02 -12.94
N VAL A 269 -7.59 -24.21 -11.78
CA VAL A 269 -8.09 -25.05 -10.68
C VAL A 269 -8.85 -24.21 -9.66
N VAL A 270 -10.13 -24.55 -9.44
CA VAL A 270 -11.01 -23.89 -8.45
C VAL A 270 -10.44 -24.01 -7.04
N GLN A 271 -10.23 -22.85 -6.40
CA GLN A 271 -9.82 -22.74 -5.00
C GLN A 271 -11.02 -22.54 -4.06
N GLY A 272 -12.13 -21.99 -4.56
CA GLY A 272 -13.37 -21.81 -3.80
C GLY A 272 -14.17 -20.58 -4.25
N TYR A 273 -15.23 -20.28 -3.49
CA TYR A 273 -16.06 -19.09 -3.63
C TYR A 273 -15.92 -18.22 -2.39
N TRP A 274 -15.66 -16.94 -2.60
CA TRP A 274 -15.30 -16.01 -1.53
C TRP A 274 -16.17 -14.75 -1.56
N ASN A 275 -16.25 -14.08 -0.42
CA ASN A 275 -17.11 -12.93 -0.21
C ASN A 275 -16.29 -11.67 0.08
N ARG A 276 -16.87 -10.48 -0.14
CA ARG A 276 -16.21 -9.19 0.13
C ARG A 276 -15.74 -9.09 1.59
N ALA A 277 -16.59 -9.54 2.52
CA ALA A 277 -16.30 -9.52 3.96
C ALA A 277 -15.53 -10.76 4.47
N SER A 278 -15.25 -11.74 3.60
CA SER A 278 -14.46 -12.92 3.94
C SER A 278 -13.50 -13.25 2.79
N PRO A 279 -12.38 -12.50 2.70
CA PRO A 279 -11.41 -12.64 1.60
C PRO A 279 -10.64 -13.96 1.65
N ALA A 280 -10.10 -14.36 0.50
CA ALA A 280 -9.33 -15.59 0.37
C ALA A 280 -7.87 -15.37 0.79
N THR A 281 -7.29 -16.38 1.46
CA THR A 281 -5.83 -16.53 1.59
C THR A 281 -5.40 -17.77 0.82
N ILE A 282 -4.72 -17.58 -0.31
CA ILE A 282 -4.32 -18.67 -1.20
C ILE A 282 -2.82 -18.89 -1.04
N THR A 283 -2.44 -20.03 -0.48
CA THR A 283 -1.04 -20.34 -0.20
C THR A 283 -0.44 -21.15 -1.32
N PHE A 284 0.69 -20.72 -1.86
CA PHE A 284 1.43 -21.54 -2.77
C PHE A 284 2.33 -22.54 -2.04
N ALA A 285 2.50 -23.72 -2.63
CA ALA A 285 3.50 -24.67 -2.17
C ALA A 285 4.90 -24.04 -2.32
N GLY A 286 5.68 -24.05 -1.25
CA GLY A 286 7.06 -23.56 -1.32
C GLY A 286 7.88 -24.50 -2.18
N ASN A 287 8.50 -23.94 -3.22
CA ASN A 287 9.42 -24.69 -4.04
C ASN A 287 10.52 -23.75 -4.52
N GLN A 288 11.71 -23.90 -3.93
CA GLN A 288 12.89 -23.10 -4.26
C GLN A 288 13.40 -23.35 -5.68
N ALA A 289 12.96 -24.42 -6.35
CA ALA A 289 13.29 -24.68 -7.76
C ALA A 289 12.43 -23.87 -8.75
N ASN A 290 11.36 -23.22 -8.26
CA ASN A 290 10.32 -22.61 -9.09
C ASN A 290 10.24 -21.08 -8.88
N VAL A 291 11.34 -20.45 -8.47
CA VAL A 291 11.42 -18.99 -8.33
C VAL A 291 11.19 -18.37 -9.70
N GLY A 292 10.24 -17.43 -9.79
CA GLY A 292 9.86 -16.81 -11.05
C GLY A 292 8.91 -17.64 -11.92
N ASP A 293 8.51 -18.84 -11.48
CA ASP A 293 7.38 -19.53 -12.10
C ASP A 293 6.15 -18.62 -12.08
N LEU A 294 5.27 -18.78 -13.06
CA LEU A 294 4.07 -17.99 -13.16
C LEU A 294 2.86 -18.78 -12.65
N ALA A 295 2.07 -18.16 -11.77
CA ALA A 295 0.74 -18.62 -11.43
C ALA A 295 -0.29 -17.62 -11.95
N GLN A 296 -1.31 -18.12 -12.63
CA GLN A 296 -2.44 -17.32 -13.10
C GLN A 296 -3.54 -17.40 -12.07
N LEU A 297 -4.01 -16.25 -11.58
CA LEU A 297 -5.26 -16.14 -10.84
C LEU A 297 -6.37 -15.73 -11.78
N GLU A 298 -7.49 -16.43 -11.73
CA GLU A 298 -8.71 -16.10 -12.47
C GLU A 298 -9.87 -16.01 -11.48
N ALA A 299 -10.72 -15.00 -11.62
CA ALA A 299 -11.88 -14.78 -10.78
C ALA A 299 -13.15 -14.58 -11.64
N SER A 300 -14.32 -14.91 -11.10
CA SER A 300 -15.60 -14.69 -11.80
C SER A 300 -16.08 -13.22 -11.78
N ALA A 301 -15.42 -12.36 -11.00
CA ALA A 301 -15.68 -10.93 -10.87
C ALA A 301 -14.39 -10.17 -10.49
N PRO A 302 -14.34 -8.83 -10.56
CA PRO A 302 -13.14 -8.08 -10.18
C PRO A 302 -12.73 -8.30 -8.72
N VAL A 303 -11.42 -8.35 -8.46
CA VAL A 303 -10.85 -8.58 -7.11
C VAL A 303 -9.64 -7.68 -6.86
N TYR A 304 -9.33 -7.37 -5.61
CA TYR A 304 -7.95 -7.00 -5.26
C TYR A 304 -7.12 -8.27 -5.12
N CYS A 305 -5.88 -8.26 -5.60
CA CYS A 305 -4.94 -9.35 -5.43
C CYS A 305 -3.64 -8.81 -4.84
N PHE A 306 -3.40 -9.06 -3.56
CA PHE A 306 -2.12 -8.77 -2.93
C PHE A 306 -1.24 -10.02 -2.96
N HIS A 307 0.02 -9.85 -3.34
CA HIS A 307 1.02 -10.91 -3.26
C HIS A 307 1.96 -10.63 -2.10
N ILE A 308 2.04 -11.59 -1.19
CA ILE A 308 2.90 -11.57 -0.02
C ILE A 308 3.99 -12.61 -0.23
N THR A 309 5.24 -12.16 -0.22
CA THR A 309 6.40 -13.01 -0.53
C THR A 309 7.70 -12.41 0.01
N THR A 310 8.80 -13.14 -0.15
CA THR A 310 10.13 -12.71 0.29
C THR A 310 11.19 -12.97 -0.78
N GLY A 311 12.29 -12.21 -0.71
CA GLY A 311 13.53 -12.46 -1.44
C GLY A 311 14.49 -13.45 -0.74
N SER A 312 14.10 -14.04 0.40
CA SER A 312 14.92 -14.97 1.17
C SER A 312 14.37 -16.39 1.17
N ASN A 313 15.26 -17.38 1.07
CA ASN A 313 14.90 -18.80 1.16
C ASN A 313 14.98 -19.35 2.60
N GLN A 314 15.31 -18.50 3.58
CA GLN A 314 15.38 -18.86 4.98
C GLN A 314 13.98 -19.17 5.53
N PHE A 315 13.88 -20.13 6.44
CA PHE A 315 12.62 -20.61 7.02
C PHE A 315 11.75 -19.53 7.70
N GLN A 316 12.36 -18.40 8.08
CA GLN A 316 11.72 -17.35 8.88
C GLN A 316 12.01 -15.97 8.29
N PRO A 317 11.67 -15.75 7.01
CA PRO A 317 12.08 -14.54 6.31
C PRO A 317 11.14 -13.38 6.65
N GLU A 318 11.65 -12.17 6.44
CA GLU A 318 10.85 -10.95 6.34
C GLU A 318 10.05 -10.98 5.02
N LEU A 319 8.78 -10.57 5.08
CA LEU A 319 7.84 -10.63 3.96
C LEU A 319 7.36 -9.24 3.60
N GLY A 320 7.45 -8.90 2.31
CA GLY A 320 6.81 -7.72 1.74
C GLY A 320 5.39 -8.02 1.27
N MET A 321 4.66 -6.98 0.88
CA MET A 321 3.35 -7.09 0.23
C MET A 321 3.29 -6.14 -0.96
N SER A 322 2.70 -6.57 -2.07
CA SER A 322 2.44 -5.70 -3.21
C SER A 322 1.05 -5.92 -3.78
N LEU A 323 0.41 -4.85 -4.30
CA LEU A 323 -0.80 -4.97 -5.08
C LEU A 323 -0.43 -5.40 -6.50
N VAL A 324 -0.88 -6.59 -6.90
CA VAL A 324 -0.59 -7.12 -8.23
C VAL A 324 -1.50 -6.46 -9.25
N PRO A 325 -0.97 -5.89 -10.35
CA PRO A 325 -1.80 -5.35 -11.40
C PRO A 325 -2.52 -6.47 -12.18
N PRO A 326 -3.77 -6.25 -12.62
CA PRO A 326 -4.45 -7.21 -13.49
C PRO A 326 -3.78 -7.30 -14.87
N ILE A 327 -3.99 -8.41 -15.58
CA ILE A 327 -3.49 -8.63 -16.96
C ILE A 327 -4.13 -7.65 -17.95
N GLY A 328 -5.30 -7.09 -17.62
CA GLY A 328 -5.95 -6.02 -18.38
C GLY A 328 -5.22 -4.68 -18.25
N CYS A 329 -4.87 -4.06 -19.38
CA CYS A 329 -4.21 -2.76 -19.39
C CYS A 329 -5.14 -1.62 -18.93
N THR A 330 -4.98 -1.18 -17.69
CA THR A 330 -5.64 0.02 -17.09
C THR A 330 -4.69 1.22 -16.93
N GLY A 331 -3.40 1.04 -17.24
CA GLY A 331 -2.37 2.07 -17.20
C GLY A 331 -2.47 3.14 -18.29
N SER A 332 -1.48 4.04 -18.37
CA SER A 332 -1.41 5.04 -19.44
C SER A 332 -1.33 4.35 -20.80
N ARG A 333 -2.28 4.68 -21.69
CA ARG A 333 -2.30 4.23 -23.09
C ARG A 333 -1.50 5.15 -24.01
N ALA A 334 -0.86 6.19 -23.46
CA ALA A 334 -0.08 7.13 -24.23
C ALA A 334 1.28 6.50 -24.58
N VAL A 335 1.48 6.23 -25.86
CA VAL A 335 2.81 6.01 -26.42
C VAL A 335 3.32 7.39 -26.84
N TYR A 336 4.17 7.99 -26.02
CA TYR A 336 4.85 9.22 -26.43
C TYR A 336 5.98 8.83 -27.40
N ALA A 337 5.82 9.24 -28.66
CA ALA A 337 6.84 9.12 -29.70
C ALA A 337 7.92 10.19 -29.52
#